data_AF-A0ABD5SK89-F1
#
_entry.id   AF-A0ABD5SK89-F1
#
_cell.length_a   1.000
_cell.length_b   1.000
_cell.length_c   1.000
_cell.angle_alpha   90.00
_cell.angle_beta   90.00
_cell.angle_gamma   90.00
#
_symmetry.space_group_name_H-M   'P 1'
#
loop_
_entity.id
_entity.type
_entity.pdbx_description
1 polymer ?
#
loop_
_entity_poly.entity_id
_entity_poly.type
_entity_poly.pdbx_seq_one_letter_code
_entity_poly.pdbx_strand_id
1 'polypeptide(L)'
;MLMLTGVATSTAFVAGCGGGGGGNGGNGGNGGGGNGYEIEPGTELDFGGQTQYWEGLAPSQIEGEQNPTLILQEGEDYTIGWSEGDGQAHNLEIRNDSGEVIDDLTTGEPASTPDDQENNPFQFTASSEMAVYRCQPHPQMEGELQIQGGGGGGNETGGNETGGNETGGNETEGGNETG
;
A
#
# COMPACT_ATOMS: atom_id res chain seq x y z
N MET A 1 -20.68 -9.94 32.61
CA MET A 1 -21.67 -9.49 31.61
C MET A 1 -21.19 -10.03 30.28
N LEU A 2 -21.87 -11.03 29.70
CA LEU A 2 -21.44 -11.66 28.45
C LEU A 2 -22.64 -11.71 27.50
N MET A 3 -22.64 -10.87 26.48
CA MET A 3 -23.49 -11.00 25.31
C MET A 3 -22.77 -10.36 24.12
N LEU A 4 -22.34 -11.19 23.17
CA LEU A 4 -22.06 -10.74 21.81
C LEU A 4 -22.63 -11.80 20.86
N THR A 5 -23.84 -11.56 20.38
CA THR A 5 -24.47 -12.30 19.29
C THR A 5 -24.09 -11.61 17.98
N GLY A 6 -23.10 -12.17 17.27
CA GLY A 6 -22.76 -11.77 15.91
C GLY A 6 -23.36 -12.74 14.91
N VAL A 7 -24.18 -12.23 13.98
CA VAL A 7 -24.70 -12.99 12.84
C VAL A 7 -23.71 -12.85 11.69
N ALA A 8 -23.15 -13.97 11.21
CA ALA A 8 -22.33 -14.01 10.00
C ALA A 8 -23.20 -14.37 8.80
N THR A 9 -23.29 -13.49 7.82
CA THR A 9 -23.89 -13.78 6.51
C THR A 9 -22.79 -14.11 5.51
N SER A 10 -22.69 -15.38 5.14
CA SER A 10 -21.77 -15.86 4.10
C SER A 10 -22.36 -15.64 2.71
N THR A 11 -21.73 -14.80 1.89
CA THR A 11 -21.96 -14.74 0.45
C THR A 11 -21.02 -15.71 -0.24
N ALA A 12 -21.58 -16.72 -0.93
CA ALA A 12 -20.82 -17.65 -1.74
C ALA A 12 -20.59 -17.06 -3.14
N PHE A 13 -19.33 -16.91 -3.54
CA PHE A 13 -18.98 -16.58 -4.92
C PHE A 13 -18.94 -17.85 -5.78
N VAL A 14 -19.59 -17.77 -6.95
CA VAL A 14 -19.69 -18.85 -7.94
C VAL A 14 -18.35 -19.06 -8.65
N ALA A 15 -17.90 -20.32 -8.68
CA ALA A 15 -16.75 -20.77 -9.46
C ALA A 15 -17.05 -20.73 -10.97
N GLY A 16 -16.34 -19.90 -11.71
CA GLY A 16 -16.30 -19.90 -13.17
C GLY A 16 -15.26 -20.89 -13.69
N CYS A 17 -15.71 -21.98 -14.29
CA CYS A 17 -14.90 -22.94 -15.03
C CYS A 17 -14.86 -22.56 -16.51
N GLY A 18 -13.67 -22.39 -17.10
CA GLY A 18 -13.54 -22.29 -18.55
C GLY A 18 -12.13 -21.96 -19.07
N GLY A 19 -11.49 -22.94 -19.71
CA GLY A 19 -10.53 -22.68 -20.79
C GLY A 19 -9.13 -23.25 -20.59
N GLY A 20 -8.91 -24.47 -21.09
CA GLY A 20 -7.57 -25.03 -21.27
C GLY A 20 -6.90 -24.53 -22.57
N GLY A 21 -5.59 -24.33 -22.51
CA GLY A 21 -4.73 -24.05 -23.65
C GLY A 21 -3.26 -24.29 -23.28
N GLY A 22 -2.60 -25.22 -23.96
CA GLY A 22 -1.29 -25.75 -23.57
C GLY A 22 -0.07 -24.94 -24.05
N GLY A 23 0.93 -24.91 -23.17
CA GLY A 23 2.36 -25.12 -23.43
C GLY A 23 3.14 -24.22 -24.40
N ASN A 24 4.05 -23.40 -23.85
CA ASN A 24 5.42 -23.27 -24.35
C ASN A 24 6.37 -22.91 -23.20
N GLY A 25 7.52 -23.60 -23.13
CA GLY A 25 8.47 -23.50 -22.03
C GLY A 25 9.57 -22.45 -22.23
N GLY A 26 10.03 -21.92 -21.09
CA GLY A 26 11.42 -21.51 -20.84
C GLY A 26 11.74 -20.01 -20.93
N ASN A 27 11.87 -19.34 -19.78
CA ASN A 27 13.17 -18.85 -19.23
C ASN A 27 13.00 -17.74 -18.17
N GLY A 28 13.34 -18.04 -16.90
CA GLY A 28 14.07 -17.18 -15.96
C GLY A 28 13.47 -15.85 -15.47
N GLY A 29 13.14 -15.79 -14.17
CA GLY A 29 12.97 -14.54 -13.40
C GLY A 29 11.52 -14.29 -12.99
N ASN A 30 11.24 -14.51 -11.71
CA ASN A 30 9.90 -14.53 -11.11
C ASN A 30 9.28 -13.12 -11.01
N GLY A 31 8.22 -12.88 -11.78
CA GLY A 31 6.97 -12.27 -11.29
C GLY A 31 6.94 -10.81 -10.82
N GLY A 32 7.31 -9.84 -11.65
CA GLY A 32 6.93 -8.42 -11.43
C GLY A 32 5.67 -8.06 -12.21
N GLY A 33 4.53 -8.66 -11.89
CA GLY A 33 3.30 -8.45 -12.67
C GLY A 33 2.07 -9.04 -12.00
N GLY A 34 1.51 -8.32 -11.04
CA GLY A 34 0.19 -8.62 -10.48
C GLY A 34 -0.04 -7.88 -9.17
N ASN A 35 -1.08 -7.02 -9.15
CA ASN A 35 -1.83 -6.48 -8.02
C ASN A 35 -1.22 -6.78 -6.63
N GLY A 36 -0.69 -5.75 -5.96
CA GLY A 36 -0.22 -5.87 -4.58
C GLY A 36 -1.31 -6.34 -3.61
N TYR A 37 -0.90 -6.60 -2.38
CA TYR A 37 -1.77 -7.14 -1.34
C TYR A 37 -2.36 -6.00 -0.51
N GLU A 38 -3.68 -5.86 -0.50
CA GLU A 38 -4.37 -4.93 0.39
C GLU A 38 -4.20 -5.37 1.84
N ILE A 39 -3.60 -4.49 2.64
CA ILE A 39 -3.33 -4.75 4.06
C ILE A 39 -4.32 -3.97 4.91
N GLU A 40 -5.06 -4.70 5.73
CA GLU A 40 -5.98 -4.11 6.70
C GLU A 40 -5.21 -3.25 7.74
N PRO A 41 -5.71 -2.06 8.09
CA PRO A 41 -5.14 -1.25 9.17
C PRO A 41 -4.96 -2.03 10.47
N GLY A 42 -3.87 -1.75 11.18
CA GLY A 42 -3.47 -2.43 12.41
C GLY A 42 -2.89 -3.82 12.23
N THR A 43 -2.65 -4.27 10.98
CA THR A 43 -2.04 -5.57 10.70
C THR A 43 -0.54 -5.57 11.06
N GLU A 44 -0.10 -6.69 11.62
CA GLU A 44 1.32 -7.00 11.79
C GLU A 44 1.84 -7.78 10.59
N LEU A 45 2.88 -7.24 9.97
CA LEU A 45 3.59 -7.78 8.82
C LEU A 45 4.86 -8.43 9.32
N ASP A 46 4.99 -9.74 9.08
CA ASP A 46 6.17 -10.51 9.46
C ASP A 46 6.82 -11.15 8.23
N PHE A 47 8.14 -11.11 8.21
CA PHE A 47 8.97 -11.54 7.09
C PHE A 47 10.08 -12.49 7.52
N GLY A 48 10.49 -13.35 6.58
CA GLY A 48 11.72 -14.12 6.64
C GLY A 48 12.82 -13.44 5.83
N GLY A 49 13.96 -13.18 6.45
CA GLY A 49 15.14 -12.60 5.81
C GLY A 49 15.92 -13.63 4.98
N GLN A 50 15.76 -13.61 3.66
CA GLN A 50 16.60 -14.36 2.73
C GLN A 50 17.50 -13.39 1.98
N THR A 51 18.80 -13.67 1.84
CA THR A 51 19.74 -12.77 1.15
C THR A 51 19.29 -12.41 -0.28
N GLN A 52 18.33 -13.09 -0.89
CA GLN A 52 17.79 -12.74 -2.22
C GLN A 52 16.46 -11.96 -2.19
N TYR A 53 15.67 -12.05 -1.12
CA TYR A 53 14.33 -11.48 -1.02
C TYR A 53 13.82 -11.48 0.44
N TRP A 54 12.83 -10.64 0.73
CA TRP A 54 11.97 -10.84 1.90
C TRP A 54 10.91 -11.89 1.57
N GLU A 55 10.80 -12.93 2.39
CA GLU A 55 9.71 -13.91 2.29
C GLU A 55 8.57 -13.47 3.20
N GLY A 56 7.35 -13.30 2.70
CA GLY A 56 6.22 -13.02 3.59
C GLY A 56 5.92 -14.24 4.48
N LEU A 57 5.69 -14.01 5.79
CA LEU A 57 5.32 -15.03 6.77
C LEU A 57 3.93 -14.75 7.36
N ALA A 58 3.63 -13.49 7.65
CA ALA A 58 2.31 -13.05 8.11
C ALA A 58 1.97 -11.65 7.56
N PRO A 59 0.70 -11.37 7.24
CA PRO A 59 -0.48 -12.24 7.31
C PRO A 59 -0.46 -13.37 6.28
N SER A 60 -1.34 -14.37 6.42
CA SER A 60 -1.39 -15.55 5.54
C SER A 60 -1.60 -15.23 4.05
N GLN A 61 -2.04 -14.02 3.71
CA GLN A 61 -2.20 -13.58 2.32
C GLN A 61 -0.88 -13.30 1.61
N ILE A 62 0.21 -13.00 2.34
CA ILE A 62 1.55 -12.79 1.79
C ILE A 62 2.50 -13.97 2.04
N GLU A 63 2.01 -15.05 2.67
CA GLU A 63 2.83 -16.19 3.07
C GLU A 63 3.50 -16.86 1.86
N GLY A 64 4.83 -16.96 1.88
CA GLY A 64 5.65 -17.55 0.82
C GLY A 64 5.87 -16.65 -0.40
N GLU A 65 5.34 -15.43 -0.40
CA GLU A 65 5.57 -14.46 -1.46
C GLU A 65 6.93 -13.78 -1.29
N GLN A 66 7.62 -13.56 -2.42
CA GLN A 66 8.94 -12.93 -2.44
C GLN A 66 8.77 -11.44 -2.72
N ASN A 67 9.28 -10.59 -1.82
CA ASN A 67 9.19 -9.12 -1.91
C ASN A 67 7.76 -8.63 -2.24
N PRO A 68 6.71 -9.08 -1.54
CA PRO A 68 5.32 -8.74 -1.88
C PRO A 68 5.09 -7.21 -1.89
N THR A 69 4.46 -6.69 -2.93
CA THR A 69 3.96 -5.31 -2.93
C THR A 69 2.83 -5.18 -1.91
N LEU A 70 2.97 -4.26 -0.95
CA LEU A 70 1.96 -4.02 0.08
C LEU A 70 1.16 -2.77 -0.28
N ILE A 71 -0.16 -2.90 -0.29
CA ILE A 71 -1.08 -1.78 -0.52
C ILE A 71 -1.62 -1.34 0.84
N LEU A 72 -1.24 -0.15 1.27
CA LEU A 72 -1.56 0.42 2.58
C LEU A 72 -2.48 1.64 2.43
N GLN A 73 -3.23 1.97 3.48
CA GLN A 73 -4.09 3.14 3.53
C GLN A 73 -3.36 4.30 4.22
N GLU A 74 -3.31 5.46 3.57
CA GLU A 74 -2.67 6.66 4.11
C GLU A 74 -3.31 7.08 5.43
N GLY A 75 -2.48 7.36 6.44
CA GLY A 75 -2.91 7.78 7.78
C GLY A 75 -3.27 6.64 8.72
N GLU A 76 -3.22 5.39 8.27
CA GLU A 76 -3.48 4.20 9.09
C GLU A 76 -2.20 3.58 9.65
N ASP A 77 -2.30 2.96 10.83
CA ASP A 77 -1.16 2.38 11.54
C ASP A 77 -0.94 0.90 11.18
N TYR A 78 0.32 0.49 11.12
CA TYR A 78 0.76 -0.87 10.82
C TYR A 78 1.98 -1.24 11.68
N THR A 79 2.24 -2.53 11.83
CA THR A 79 3.45 -3.06 12.46
C THR A 79 4.22 -3.88 11.43
N ILE A 80 5.54 -3.71 11.35
CA ILE A 80 6.40 -4.46 10.42
C ILE A 80 7.68 -4.93 11.11
N GLY A 81 8.10 -6.14 10.78
CA GLY A 81 9.35 -6.72 11.27
C GLY A 81 9.71 -8.01 10.55
N TRP A 82 10.70 -8.71 11.08
CA TRP A 82 11.11 -10.02 10.59
C TRP A 82 11.43 -10.97 11.75
N SER A 83 11.04 -12.23 11.65
CA SER A 83 11.18 -13.20 12.75
C SER A 83 12.10 -14.38 12.44
N GLU A 84 12.43 -14.58 11.17
CA GLU A 84 13.30 -15.67 10.69
C GLU A 84 14.38 -15.15 9.75
N GLY A 85 15.53 -15.82 9.67
CA GLY A 85 16.61 -15.41 8.77
C GLY A 85 17.51 -16.56 8.31
N ASP A 86 18.19 -16.36 7.19
CA ASP A 86 19.15 -17.31 6.58
C ASP A 86 20.55 -17.32 7.25
N GLY A 87 20.67 -16.66 8.40
CA GLY A 87 21.92 -16.51 9.16
C GLY A 87 22.86 -15.42 8.63
N GLN A 88 22.49 -14.70 7.56
CA GLN A 88 23.16 -13.45 7.17
C GLN A 88 22.59 -12.26 7.95
N ALA A 89 23.32 -11.15 7.99
CA ALA A 89 22.89 -9.96 8.69
C ALA A 89 21.81 -9.22 7.89
N HIS A 90 20.67 -8.96 8.53
CA HIS A 90 19.54 -8.24 7.94
C HIS A 90 19.09 -7.12 8.86
N ASN A 91 18.54 -6.07 8.25
CA ASN A 91 17.70 -5.08 8.90
C ASN A 91 16.54 -4.75 7.95
N LEU A 92 15.44 -4.24 8.48
CA LEU A 92 14.33 -3.74 7.68
C LEU A 92 14.25 -2.24 7.83
N GLU A 93 14.13 -1.52 6.72
CA GLU A 93 14.01 -0.07 6.66
C GLU A 93 12.86 0.31 5.74
N ILE A 94 12.04 1.28 6.14
CA ILE A 94 11.09 1.94 5.24
C ILE A 94 11.78 3.15 4.62
N ARG A 95 11.74 3.24 3.29
CA ARG A 95 12.44 4.28 2.52
C ARG A 95 11.48 5.02 1.58
N ASN A 96 11.83 6.27 1.30
CA ASN A 96 11.15 7.11 0.32
C ASN A 96 11.64 6.83 -1.13
N ASP A 97 11.02 7.49 -2.11
CA ASP A 97 11.38 7.36 -3.54
C ASP A 97 12.82 7.77 -3.88
N SER A 98 13.45 8.61 -3.04
CA SER A 98 14.86 8.99 -3.18
C SER A 98 15.80 7.95 -2.58
N GLY A 99 15.25 6.89 -1.97
CA GLY A 99 15.99 5.83 -1.30
C GLY A 99 16.49 6.21 0.09
N GLU A 100 16.03 7.31 0.69
CA GLU A 100 16.36 7.71 2.05
C GLU A 100 15.45 7.01 3.07
N VAL A 101 15.98 6.65 4.24
CA VAL A 101 15.16 6.10 5.33
C VAL A 101 14.25 7.21 5.86
N ILE A 102 12.97 6.90 6.02
CA ILE A 102 11.99 7.86 6.56
C ILE A 102 12.11 7.84 8.08
N ASP A 103 12.45 8.98 8.66
CA ASP A 103 12.70 9.15 10.10
C ASP A 103 13.60 8.00 10.63
N ASP A 104 13.18 7.35 11.73
CA ASP A 104 13.83 6.20 12.32
C ASP A 104 13.04 4.90 12.05
N LEU A 105 12.34 4.81 10.91
CA LEU A 105 11.53 3.63 10.53
C LEU A 105 12.43 2.46 10.08
N THR A 106 13.10 1.87 11.05
CA THR A 106 13.99 0.74 10.87
C THR A 106 14.07 -0.16 12.10
N THR A 107 14.37 -1.44 11.89
CA THR A 107 14.73 -2.37 12.96
C THR A 107 16.11 -2.11 13.56
N GLY A 108 16.90 -1.19 12.99
CA GLY A 108 18.22 -0.77 13.47
C GLY A 108 19.38 -1.27 12.60
N GLU A 109 20.54 -1.46 13.23
CA GLU A 109 21.74 -1.97 12.57
C GLU A 109 21.54 -3.44 12.11
N PRO A 110 22.13 -3.85 10.97
CA PRO A 110 22.01 -5.22 10.48
C PRO A 110 22.47 -6.28 11.51
N ALA A 111 21.63 -7.27 11.76
CA ALA A 111 21.88 -8.37 12.68
C ALA A 111 21.59 -9.73 12.06
N SER A 112 22.36 -10.76 12.41
CA SER A 112 22.16 -12.13 11.92
C SER A 112 21.02 -12.87 12.61
N THR A 113 20.55 -12.36 13.74
CA THR A 113 19.44 -12.90 14.53
C THR A 113 18.42 -11.78 14.76
N PRO A 114 17.11 -12.00 14.55
CA PRO A 114 16.12 -10.96 14.76
C PRO A 114 16.01 -10.52 16.23
N ASP A 115 16.27 -11.44 17.18
CA ASP A 115 16.29 -11.18 18.63
C ASP A 115 17.36 -10.18 19.09
N ASP A 116 18.39 -9.93 18.27
CA ASP A 116 19.45 -8.97 18.58
C ASP A 116 19.02 -7.51 18.32
N GLN A 117 17.83 -7.28 17.73
CA GLN A 117 17.33 -5.96 17.39
C GLN A 117 16.31 -5.44 18.41
N GLU A 118 16.60 -4.28 18.99
CA GLU A 118 15.71 -3.64 19.98
C GLU A 118 14.39 -3.12 19.36
N ASN A 119 14.40 -2.79 18.06
CA ASN A 119 13.28 -2.16 17.34
C ASN A 119 12.58 -3.13 16.36
N ASN A 120 12.56 -4.43 16.67
CA ASN A 120 11.95 -5.45 15.80
C ASN A 120 10.86 -6.24 16.54
N PRO A 121 9.58 -6.15 16.13
CA PRO A 121 9.04 -5.30 15.07
C PRO A 121 8.89 -3.82 15.51
N PHE A 122 8.63 -2.92 14.56
CA PHE A 122 8.28 -1.52 14.84
C PHE A 122 6.93 -1.12 14.23
N GLN A 123 6.29 -0.12 14.82
CA GLN A 123 5.03 0.47 14.33
C GLN A 123 5.30 1.69 13.46
N PHE A 124 4.46 1.90 12.44
CA PHE A 124 4.51 3.09 11.59
C PHE A 124 3.10 3.46 11.12
N THR A 125 2.89 4.75 10.84
CA THR A 125 1.70 5.26 10.16
C THR A 125 2.02 5.40 8.68
N ALA A 126 1.23 4.77 7.80
CA ALA A 126 1.44 4.87 6.37
C ALA A 126 1.30 6.33 5.88
N SER A 127 2.28 6.82 5.14
CA SER A 127 2.27 8.16 4.55
C SER A 127 2.64 8.11 3.07
N SER A 128 2.18 9.06 2.28
CA SER A 128 2.49 9.17 0.84
C SER A 128 3.97 9.35 0.51
N GLU A 129 4.84 9.55 1.50
CA GLU A 129 6.30 9.59 1.32
C GLU A 129 6.93 8.20 1.22
N MET A 130 6.22 7.15 1.67
CA MET A 130 6.71 5.76 1.72
C MET A 130 6.65 5.11 0.34
N ALA A 131 7.76 4.48 -0.05
CA ALA A 131 7.90 3.86 -1.38
C ALA A 131 8.28 2.38 -1.32
N VAL A 132 9.22 2.01 -0.44
CA VAL A 132 9.72 0.62 -0.35
C VAL A 132 10.06 0.24 1.08
N TYR A 133 10.03 -1.05 1.37
CA TYR A 133 10.71 -1.64 2.53
C TYR A 133 11.93 -2.44 2.03
N ARG A 134 13.10 -2.22 2.63
CA ARG A 134 14.37 -2.75 2.12
C ARG A 134 15.33 -3.21 3.22
N CYS A 135 16.19 -4.16 2.87
CA CYS A 135 17.40 -4.48 3.63
C CYS A 135 18.59 -3.61 3.20
N GLN A 136 19.34 -3.05 4.15
CA GLN A 136 20.51 -2.20 3.85
C GLN A 136 21.67 -2.97 3.22
N PRO A 137 22.15 -4.11 3.77
CA PRO A 137 23.26 -4.86 3.18
C PRO A 137 22.89 -5.64 1.91
N HIS A 138 21.60 -5.86 1.66
CA HIS A 138 21.10 -6.70 0.57
C HIS A 138 20.05 -5.94 -0.27
N PRO A 139 20.46 -5.10 -1.23
CA PRO A 139 19.55 -4.23 -1.97
C PRO A 139 18.45 -4.95 -2.77
N GLN A 140 18.64 -6.23 -3.10
CA GLN A 140 17.63 -7.08 -3.74
C GLN A 140 16.47 -7.50 -2.83
N MET A 141 16.63 -7.38 -1.51
CA MET A 141 15.56 -7.58 -0.53
C MET A 141 14.77 -6.29 -0.41
N GLU A 142 13.94 -6.01 -1.42
CA GLU A 142 13.15 -4.79 -1.56
C GLU A 142 11.75 -5.15 -2.03
N GLY A 143 10.73 -4.75 -1.27
CA GLY A 143 9.34 -4.78 -1.72
C GLY A 143 8.72 -3.40 -1.74
N GLU A 144 7.72 -3.24 -2.61
CA GLU A 144 7.06 -1.95 -2.85
C GLU A 144 5.97 -1.68 -1.81
N LEU A 145 5.83 -0.41 -1.42
CA LEU A 145 4.72 0.12 -0.63
C LEU A 145 3.87 1.03 -1.52
N GLN A 146 2.62 0.63 -1.74
CA GLN A 146 1.64 1.42 -2.48
C GLN A 146 0.66 2.07 -1.52
N ILE A 147 0.71 3.40 -1.43
CA ILE A 147 -0.09 4.15 -0.49
C ILE A 147 -1.37 4.64 -1.17
N GLN A 148 -2.52 4.13 -0.72
CA GLN A 148 -3.83 4.59 -1.16
C GLN A 148 -4.33 5.70 -0.26
N GLY A 149 -4.72 6.83 -0.83
CA GLY A 149 -5.31 7.92 -0.07
C GLY A 149 -6.58 7.45 0.64
N GLY A 150 -6.59 7.53 1.97
CA GLY A 150 -7.77 7.26 2.78
C GLY A 150 -8.92 8.15 2.32
N GLY A 151 -10.09 7.55 2.09
CA GLY A 151 -11.32 8.24 1.70
C GLY A 151 -11.88 9.17 2.78
N GLY A 152 -11.13 10.19 3.17
CA GLY A 152 -11.54 11.33 3.97
C GLY A 152 -11.78 12.52 3.05
N GLY A 153 -13.05 12.74 2.69
CA GLY A 153 -13.46 13.72 1.70
C GLY A 153 -12.99 15.15 1.97
N GLY A 154 -12.77 15.87 0.85
CA GLY A 154 -12.74 17.33 0.85
C GLY A 154 -11.56 17.95 0.10
N ASN A 155 -11.31 17.60 -1.16
CA ASN A 155 -10.91 18.67 -2.05
C ASN A 155 -12.18 19.48 -2.34
N GLU A 156 -12.38 20.49 -1.51
CA GLU A 156 -13.30 21.56 -1.80
C GLU A 156 -13.09 21.98 -3.25
N THR A 157 -14.21 22.12 -3.94
CA THR A 157 -14.28 22.81 -5.21
C THR A 157 -13.59 24.15 -4.99
N GLY A 158 -12.33 24.26 -5.43
CA GLY A 158 -11.62 25.53 -5.48
C GLY A 158 -12.51 26.47 -6.26
N GLY A 159 -13.14 27.39 -5.55
CA GLY A 159 -14.09 28.35 -6.08
C GLY A 159 -13.43 29.10 -7.22
N ASN A 160 -13.87 28.82 -8.45
CA ASN A 160 -13.67 29.74 -9.56
C ASN A 160 -14.70 30.86 -9.40
N GLU A 161 -14.43 31.77 -8.46
CA GLU A 161 -15.08 33.07 -8.40
C GLU A 161 -14.63 33.87 -9.64
N THR A 162 -15.54 33.89 -10.61
CA THR A 162 -16.04 35.13 -11.21
C THR A 162 -15.16 35.78 -12.30
N GLY A 163 -15.27 35.24 -13.52
CA GLY A 163 -15.00 35.96 -14.77
C GLY A 163 -16.29 36.02 -15.60
N GLY A 164 -16.95 37.18 -15.58
CA GLY A 164 -18.34 37.38 -16.00
C GLY A 164 -18.67 37.04 -17.45
N ASN A 165 -19.90 36.54 -17.64
CA ASN A 165 -20.60 36.61 -18.90
C ASN A 165 -22.11 36.77 -18.64
N GLU A 166 -22.50 37.99 -18.25
CA GLU A 166 -23.89 38.41 -18.29
C GLU A 166 -24.22 38.83 -19.73
N THR A 167 -24.76 37.88 -20.49
CA THR A 167 -25.54 38.13 -21.71
C THR A 167 -26.77 38.96 -21.38
N GLY A 168 -26.69 40.29 -21.56
CA GLY A 168 -27.88 41.12 -21.83
C GLY A 168 -28.32 40.83 -23.26
N GLY A 169 -29.54 40.42 -23.56
CA GLY A 169 -30.81 40.95 -23.10
C GLY A 169 -31.52 41.47 -24.35
N ASN A 170 -32.21 40.57 -25.06
CA ASN A 170 -32.96 40.87 -26.27
C ASN A 170 -34.41 41.27 -25.90
N GLU A 171 -34.88 42.32 -26.58
CA GLU A 171 -36.26 42.79 -26.82
C GLU A 171 -36.96 43.64 -25.75
N THR A 172 -37.34 44.87 -26.12
CA THR A 172 -38.75 45.25 -26.38
C THR A 172 -38.81 46.63 -27.09
N GLU A 173 -39.42 46.63 -28.28
CA GLU A 173 -40.33 47.61 -28.95
C GLU A 173 -40.19 49.11 -28.60
N GLY A 174 -40.02 50.05 -29.53
CA GLY A 174 -40.83 50.24 -30.75
C GLY A 174 -41.84 51.36 -30.49
N GLY A 175 -41.44 52.61 -30.74
CA GLY A 175 -42.19 53.81 -30.34
C GLY A 175 -43.41 54.16 -31.20
N ASN A 176 -44.31 54.94 -30.62
CA ASN A 176 -45.22 55.84 -31.34
C ASN A 176 -45.67 56.99 -30.43
N GLU A 177 -45.07 58.17 -30.58
CA GLU A 177 -45.57 59.42 -30.00
C GLU A 177 -46.37 60.19 -31.05
N THR A 178 -47.56 60.63 -30.64
CA THR A 178 -48.45 61.55 -31.33
C THR A 178 -47.93 62.98 -31.24
N GLY A 179 -47.90 63.71 -32.37
CA GLY A 179 -47.64 65.16 -32.44
C GLY A 179 -47.60 65.67 -33.87
#